data_AF-A0A2T1F3U3-F1
#
_entry.id   AF-A0A2T1F3U3-F1
#
_cell.length_a   1.000
_cell.length_b   1.000
_cell.length_c   1.000
_cell.angle_alpha   90.00
_cell.angle_beta   90.00
_cell.angle_gamma   90.00
#
_symmetry.space_group_name_H-M   'P 1'
#
loop_
_entity.id
_entity.type
_entity.pdbx_description
1 polymer ?
#
loop_
_entity_poly.entity_id
_entity_poly.type
_entity_poly.pdbx_seq_one_letter_code
_entity_poly.pdbx_strand_id
1 'polypeptide(L)'
;MAEIEVLVKSLWELDEDQLAVQIGDRAQAIEDDVAGRGTTGIDPASLDSIDVNVAARASIDPRLLEAGQGLFDRVNPLVYDLMCKPLGNDPQTQKILDEAIGQNYTKAAGMLAPVLISGLGLAPAIATLVATLIIKKIANYSATAICDNWKQNLPKPTS
;
A
#
# COMPACT_ATOMS: atom_id res chain seq x y z
N MET A 1 7.04 15.46 6.73
CA MET A 1 7.49 14.07 7.01
C MET A 1 6.81 13.48 8.25
N ALA A 2 6.48 14.26 9.29
CA ALA A 2 5.83 13.73 10.50
C ALA A 2 4.40 13.18 10.28
N GLU A 3 3.58 13.79 9.42
CA GLU A 3 2.17 13.40 9.27
C GLU A 3 1.99 12.04 8.58
N ILE A 4 2.71 11.78 7.48
CA ILE A 4 2.68 10.48 6.81
C ILE A 4 3.21 9.37 7.73
N GLU A 5 4.27 9.61 8.49
CA GLU A 5 4.79 8.62 9.45
C GLU A 5 3.78 8.32 10.57
N VAL A 6 3.06 9.32 11.07
CA VAL A 6 1.99 9.14 12.08
C VAL A 6 0.80 8.37 11.49
N LEU A 7 0.39 8.71 10.28
CA LEU A 7 -0.67 7.99 9.56
C LEU A 7 -0.27 6.53 9.33
N VAL A 8 0.93 6.28 8.81
CA VAL A 8 1.45 4.93 8.54
C VAL A 8 1.57 4.12 9.83
N LYS A 9 2.00 4.72 10.95
CA LYS A 9 1.98 4.05 12.26
C LYS A 9 0.57 3.61 12.65
N SER A 10 -0.42 4.47 12.43
CA SER A 10 -1.81 4.13 12.75
C SER A 10 -2.36 3.04 11.82
N LEU A 11 -2.02 3.10 10.53
CA LEU A 11 -2.37 2.08 9.54
C LEU A 11 -1.69 0.73 9.80
N TRP A 12 -0.47 0.75 10.35
CA TRP A 12 0.28 -0.46 10.68
C TRP A 12 -0.46 -1.35 11.70
N GLU A 13 -1.22 -0.73 12.61
CA GLU A 13 -2.03 -1.42 13.62
C GLU A 13 -3.27 -2.11 13.02
N LEU A 14 -3.69 -1.73 11.80
CA LEU A 14 -4.82 -2.38 11.13
C LEU A 14 -4.41 -3.74 10.56
N ASP A 15 -5.30 -4.73 10.66
CA ASP A 15 -5.06 -6.05 10.05
C ASP A 15 -4.96 -5.97 8.52
N GLU A 16 -4.33 -6.96 7.89
CA GLU A 16 -4.14 -6.98 6.44
C GLU A 16 -5.47 -6.90 5.67
N ASP A 17 -6.51 -7.55 6.18
CA ASP A 17 -7.85 -7.49 5.59
C ASP A 17 -8.49 -6.11 5.75
N GLN A 18 -8.25 -5.41 6.87
CA GLN A 18 -8.72 -4.04 7.05
C GLN A 18 -8.01 -3.09 6.09
N LEU A 19 -6.70 -3.23 5.91
CA LEU A 19 -5.94 -2.48 4.90
C LEU A 19 -6.47 -2.76 3.49
N ALA A 20 -6.73 -4.02 3.15
CA ALA A 20 -7.30 -4.37 1.86
C ALA A 20 -8.69 -3.77 1.65
N VAL A 21 -9.58 -3.84 2.65
CA VAL A 21 -10.91 -3.18 2.58
C VAL A 21 -10.76 -1.68 2.34
N GLN A 22 -9.84 -1.00 3.03
CA GLN A 22 -9.60 0.44 2.82
C GLN A 22 -9.07 0.74 1.41
N ILE A 23 -8.22 -0.13 0.86
CA ILE A 23 -7.79 0.00 -0.54
C ILE A 23 -8.98 -0.09 -1.48
N GLY A 24 -9.88 -1.07 -1.28
CA GLY A 24 -11.09 -1.24 -2.10
C GLY A 24 -12.05 -0.06 -1.98
N ASP A 25 -12.31 0.41 -0.76
CA ASP A 25 -13.19 1.55 -0.48
C ASP A 25 -12.67 2.83 -1.14
N ARG A 26 -11.36 3.09 -1.08
CA ARG A 26 -10.76 4.26 -1.71
C ARG A 26 -10.73 4.14 -3.23
N ALA A 27 -10.47 2.95 -3.77
CA ALA A 27 -10.50 2.73 -5.22
C ALA A 27 -11.91 3.00 -5.76
N GLN A 28 -12.93 2.47 -5.11
CA GLN A 28 -14.33 2.71 -5.48
C GLN A 28 -14.72 4.18 -5.35
N ALA A 29 -14.34 4.85 -4.26
CA ALA A 29 -14.66 6.27 -4.06
C ALA A 29 -14.00 7.17 -5.13
N ILE A 30 -12.76 6.86 -5.54
CA ILE A 30 -12.08 7.57 -6.64
C ILE A 30 -12.79 7.32 -7.97
N GLU A 31 -13.17 6.08 -8.27
CA GLU A 31 -13.93 5.75 -9.48
C GLU A 31 -15.28 6.48 -9.53
N ASP A 32 -15.98 6.56 -8.40
CA ASP A 32 -17.24 7.27 -8.28
C ASP A 32 -17.08 8.78 -8.43
N ASP A 33 -16.03 9.38 -7.86
CA ASP A 33 -15.72 10.81 -8.04
C ASP A 33 -15.44 11.15 -9.51
N VAL A 34 -14.59 10.36 -10.18
CA VAL A 34 -14.29 10.50 -11.61
C VAL A 34 -15.55 10.33 -12.47
N ALA A 35 -16.47 9.46 -12.08
CA ALA A 35 -17.75 9.26 -12.76
C ALA A 35 -18.82 10.32 -12.42
N GLY A 36 -18.51 11.32 -11.58
CA GLY A 36 -19.46 12.35 -11.13
C GLY A 36 -20.53 11.82 -10.17
N ARG A 37 -20.31 10.65 -9.56
CA ARG A 37 -21.16 10.01 -8.54
C ARG A 37 -20.63 10.20 -7.11
N GLY A 38 -19.47 10.84 -6.97
CA GLY A 38 -18.82 11.07 -5.68
C GLY A 38 -19.60 12.04 -4.77
N THR A 39 -19.27 11.99 -3.48
CA THR A 39 -19.81 12.93 -2.48
C THR A 39 -18.97 14.20 -2.42
N THR A 40 -19.60 15.36 -2.36
CA THR A 40 -18.91 16.64 -2.14
C THR A 40 -18.32 16.71 -0.72
N GLY A 41 -17.01 16.93 -0.58
CA GLY A 41 -16.40 17.20 0.72
C GLY A 41 -14.89 17.00 0.74
N ILE A 42 -14.46 15.74 0.71
CA ILE A 42 -13.05 15.33 0.80
C ILE A 42 -12.68 14.61 -0.49
N ASP A 43 -11.56 14.99 -1.10
CA ASP A 43 -11.00 14.29 -2.27
C ASP A 43 -10.62 12.85 -1.87
N PRO A 44 -11.25 11.82 -2.45
CA PRO A 44 -10.98 10.42 -2.10
C PRO A 44 -9.58 9.95 -2.50
N ALA A 45 -8.86 10.69 -3.35
CA ALA A 45 -7.46 10.43 -3.67
C ALA A 45 -6.50 10.97 -2.59
N SER A 46 -6.94 11.93 -1.75
CA SER A 46 -6.09 12.60 -0.76
C SER A 46 -5.89 11.75 0.50
N LEU A 47 -4.79 11.99 1.21
CA LEU A 47 -4.50 11.31 2.49
C LEU A 47 -5.55 11.61 3.57
N ASP A 48 -6.21 12.76 3.50
CA ASP A 48 -7.23 13.18 4.48
C ASP A 48 -8.50 12.33 4.40
N SER A 49 -8.67 11.56 3.32
CA SER A 49 -9.78 10.60 3.15
C SER A 49 -9.61 9.30 3.94
N ILE A 50 -8.45 9.09 4.59
CA ILE A 50 -8.15 7.89 5.36
C ILE A 50 -8.54 8.11 6.83
N ASP A 51 -9.69 7.58 7.23
CA ASP A 51 -10.09 7.52 8.64
C ASP A 51 -9.73 6.16 9.25
N VAL A 52 -8.57 6.10 9.91
CA VAL A 52 -8.07 4.88 10.55
C VAL A 52 -8.97 4.41 11.69
N ASN A 53 -9.62 5.33 12.41
CA ASN A 53 -10.49 4.96 13.54
C ASN A 53 -11.77 4.29 13.06
N VAL A 54 -12.33 4.77 11.94
CA VAL A 54 -13.45 4.13 11.26
C VAL A 54 -13.01 2.79 10.71
N ALA A 55 -11.87 2.72 10.01
CA ALA A 55 -11.33 1.47 9.47
C ALA A 55 -11.15 0.38 10.53
N ALA A 56 -10.61 0.73 11.70
CA ALA A 56 -10.37 -0.21 12.80
C ALA A 56 -11.65 -0.81 13.39
N ARG A 57 -12.80 -0.12 13.25
CA ARG A 57 -14.09 -0.50 13.84
C ARG A 57 -15.09 -1.01 12.80
N ALA A 58 -14.81 -0.80 11.52
CA ALA A 58 -15.69 -1.18 10.44
C ALA A 58 -15.78 -2.72 10.34
N SER A 59 -16.99 -3.20 10.04
CA SER A 59 -17.15 -4.58 9.60
C SER A 59 -16.55 -4.75 8.21
N ILE A 60 -15.91 -5.90 7.96
CA ILE A 60 -15.33 -6.22 6.64
C ILE A 60 -16.48 -6.45 5.64
N ASP A 61 -16.67 -5.55 4.67
CA ASP A 61 -17.51 -5.81 3.50
C ASP A 61 -16.71 -6.70 2.52
N PRO A 62 -17.18 -7.93 2.23
CA PRO A 62 -16.46 -8.84 1.33
C PRO A 62 -16.19 -8.27 -0.06
N ARG A 63 -17.06 -7.40 -0.57
CA ARG A 63 -16.88 -6.79 -1.90
C ARG A 63 -15.72 -5.80 -1.92
N LEU A 64 -15.59 -5.01 -0.86
CA LEU A 64 -14.48 -4.07 -0.71
C LEU A 64 -13.16 -4.81 -0.45
N LEU A 65 -13.21 -5.90 0.32
CA LEU A 65 -12.06 -6.77 0.52
C LEU A 65 -11.56 -7.35 -0.82
N GLU A 66 -12.47 -7.92 -1.62
CA GLU A 66 -12.15 -8.48 -2.94
C GLU A 66 -11.61 -7.42 -3.90
N ALA A 67 -12.24 -6.24 -3.96
CA ALA A 67 -11.77 -5.12 -4.78
C ALA A 67 -10.37 -4.67 -4.37
N GLY A 68 -10.12 -4.56 -3.07
CA GLY A 68 -8.82 -4.18 -2.52
C GLY A 68 -7.73 -5.21 -2.79
N GLN A 69 -8.02 -6.50 -2.59
CA GLN A 69 -7.13 -7.60 -2.94
C GLN A 69 -6.84 -7.63 -4.45
N GLY A 70 -7.85 -7.45 -5.29
CA GLY A 70 -7.68 -7.40 -6.74
C GLY A 70 -6.87 -6.19 -7.22
N LEU A 71 -6.95 -5.03 -6.55
CA LEU A 71 -6.04 -3.91 -6.79
C LEU A 71 -4.62 -4.25 -6.34
N PHE A 72 -4.48 -4.77 -5.12
CA PHE A 72 -3.19 -5.14 -4.55
C PHE A 72 -2.47 -6.17 -5.43
N ASP A 73 -3.14 -7.20 -5.91
CA ASP A 73 -2.56 -8.24 -6.75
C ASP A 73 -2.06 -7.71 -8.10
N ARG A 74 -2.69 -6.66 -8.63
CA ARG A 74 -2.23 -5.96 -9.84
C ARG A 74 -0.99 -5.10 -9.56
N VAL A 75 -0.95 -4.43 -8.42
CA VAL A 75 0.11 -3.48 -8.05
C VAL A 75 1.34 -4.20 -7.49
N ASN A 76 1.16 -5.25 -6.71
CA ASN A 76 2.19 -5.93 -5.94
C ASN A 76 3.38 -6.44 -6.81
N PRO A 77 3.16 -7.06 -7.99
CA PRO A 77 4.26 -7.40 -8.90
C PRO A 77 5.03 -6.18 -9.43
N LEU A 78 4.35 -5.06 -9.68
CA LEU A 78 4.98 -3.82 -10.15
C LEU A 78 5.86 -3.20 -9.07
N VAL A 79 5.40 -3.23 -7.82
CA VAL A 79 6.21 -2.76 -6.69
C VAL A 79 7.40 -3.68 -6.45
N TYR A 80 7.21 -5.00 -6.56
CA TYR A 80 8.32 -5.95 -6.48
C TYR A 80 9.38 -5.64 -7.55
N ASP A 81 8.98 -5.43 -8.81
CA ASP A 81 9.95 -5.11 -9.86
C ASP A 81 10.65 -3.76 -9.60
N LEU A 82 9.92 -2.76 -9.10
CA LEU A 82 10.49 -1.47 -8.71
C LEU A 82 11.51 -1.58 -7.58
N MET A 83 11.22 -2.40 -6.57
CA MET A 83 12.00 -2.53 -5.35
C MET A 83 13.17 -3.51 -5.48
N CYS A 84 12.95 -4.65 -6.14
CA CYS A 84 13.87 -5.79 -6.19
C CYS A 84 14.53 -6.01 -7.56
N LYS A 85 14.08 -5.32 -8.62
CA LYS A 85 14.71 -5.34 -9.94
C LYS A 85 14.91 -3.94 -10.52
N PRO A 86 15.42 -2.96 -9.77
CA PRO A 86 15.51 -1.60 -10.28
C PRO A 86 16.45 -1.56 -11.50
N LEU A 87 16.00 -0.92 -12.57
CA LEU A 87 16.82 -0.62 -13.75
C LEU A 87 17.82 0.48 -13.36
N GLY A 88 18.95 0.06 -12.81
CA GLY A 88 19.92 0.92 -12.15
C GLY A 88 19.72 0.89 -10.63
N ASN A 89 20.81 0.88 -9.86
CA ASN A 89 20.78 0.90 -8.40
C ASN A 89 20.18 2.23 -7.89
N ASP A 90 18.85 2.32 -7.87
CA ASP A 90 18.17 3.49 -7.31
C ASP A 90 18.40 3.54 -5.78
N PRO A 91 19.09 4.58 -5.26
CA PRO A 91 19.42 4.64 -3.84
C PRO A 91 18.20 4.76 -2.93
N GLN A 92 17.05 5.23 -3.43
CA GLN A 92 15.83 5.37 -2.63
C GLN A 92 15.18 4.02 -2.35
N THR A 93 15.00 3.19 -3.38
CA THR A 93 14.48 1.82 -3.24
C THR A 93 15.38 0.95 -2.36
N GLN A 94 16.71 1.07 -2.50
CA GLN A 94 17.66 0.41 -1.60
C GLN A 94 17.45 0.83 -0.15
N LYS A 95 17.35 2.14 0.11
CA LYS A 95 17.13 2.63 1.47
C LYS A 95 15.81 2.15 2.08
N ILE A 96 14.74 2.02 1.28
CA ILE A 96 13.47 1.46 1.75
C ILE A 96 13.65 -0.01 2.18
N LEU A 97 14.36 -0.81 1.38
CA LEU A 97 14.69 -2.19 1.75
C LEU A 97 15.55 -2.26 3.01
N ASP A 98 16.56 -1.39 3.13
CA ASP A 98 17.41 -1.33 4.32
C ASP A 98 16.61 -1.00 5.58
N GLU A 99 15.65 -0.07 5.51
CA GLU A 99 14.77 0.24 6.64
C GLU A 99 13.85 -0.94 6.96
N ALA A 100 13.35 -1.68 5.96
CA ALA A 100 12.56 -2.89 6.19
C ALA A 100 13.39 -4.02 6.83
N ILE A 101 14.64 -4.21 6.38
CA ILE A 101 15.61 -5.15 6.95
C ILE A 101 15.95 -4.76 8.39
N GLY A 102 16.15 -3.46 8.64
CA GLY A 102 16.35 -2.87 9.95
C GLY A 102 15.10 -2.84 10.84
N GLN A 103 14.00 -3.47 10.41
CA GLN A 103 12.73 -3.58 11.13
C GLN A 103 12.04 -2.24 11.42
N ASN A 104 12.39 -1.19 10.67
CA ASN A 104 11.76 0.12 10.75
C ASN A 104 10.60 0.22 9.74
N TYR A 105 9.65 -0.70 9.88
CA TYR A 105 8.61 -0.94 8.88
C TYR A 105 7.74 0.28 8.58
N THR A 106 7.40 1.08 9.60
CA THR A 106 6.59 2.29 9.40
C THR A 106 7.33 3.35 8.60
N LYS A 107 8.66 3.45 8.77
CA LYS A 107 9.48 4.35 7.97
C LYS A 107 9.65 3.84 6.55
N ALA A 108 9.88 2.53 6.38
CA ALA A 108 9.94 1.90 5.07
C ALA A 108 8.63 2.14 4.27
N ALA A 109 7.47 1.97 4.91
CA ALA A 109 6.18 2.24 4.28
C ALA A 109 5.97 3.72 3.96
N GLY A 110 6.32 4.63 4.88
CA GLY A 110 6.25 6.08 4.65
C GLY A 110 7.18 6.56 3.52
N MET A 111 8.30 5.87 3.31
CA MET A 111 9.20 6.13 2.17
C MET A 111 8.73 5.48 0.87
N LEU A 112 8.07 4.32 0.94
CA LEU A 112 7.55 3.62 -0.23
C LEU A 112 6.36 4.36 -0.85
N ALA A 113 5.47 4.93 -0.04
CA ALA A 113 4.28 5.66 -0.52
C ALA A 113 4.59 6.71 -1.63
N PRO A 114 5.52 7.68 -1.43
CA PRO A 114 5.85 8.65 -2.49
C PRO A 114 6.45 8.01 -3.74
N VAL A 115 7.21 6.91 -3.60
CA VAL A 115 7.75 6.15 -4.73
C VAL A 115 6.63 5.53 -5.56
N LEU A 116 5.56 5.02 -4.92
CA LEU A 116 4.40 4.48 -5.62
C LEU A 116 3.59 5.57 -6.34
N ILE A 117 3.49 6.76 -5.73
CA ILE A 117 2.84 7.92 -6.37
C ILE A 117 3.60 8.30 -7.65
N SER A 118 4.92 8.50 -7.56
CA SER A 118 5.72 8.93 -8.71
C SER A 118 5.98 7.83 -9.74
N GLY A 119 6.15 6.59 -9.27
CA GLY A 119 6.57 5.46 -10.11
C GLY A 119 5.42 4.73 -10.79
N LEU A 120 4.26 4.63 -10.12
CA LEU A 120 3.11 3.89 -10.61
C LEU A 120 1.87 4.78 -10.83
N GLY A 121 1.95 6.08 -10.53
CA GLY A 121 0.84 7.00 -10.71
C GLY A 121 -0.33 6.75 -9.76
N LEU A 122 -0.10 6.09 -8.63
CA LEU A 122 -1.16 5.83 -7.64
C LEU A 122 -1.58 7.12 -6.95
N ALA A 123 -2.88 7.24 -6.69
CA ALA A 123 -3.42 8.28 -5.83
C ALA A 123 -2.77 8.23 -4.43
N PRO A 124 -2.51 9.37 -3.75
CA PRO A 124 -1.85 9.41 -2.44
C PRO A 124 -2.45 8.46 -1.39
N ALA A 125 -3.78 8.40 -1.28
CA ALA A 125 -4.46 7.52 -0.34
C ALA A 125 -4.17 6.03 -0.62
N ILE A 126 -4.35 5.63 -1.88
CA ILE A 126 -4.09 4.25 -2.35
C ILE A 126 -2.62 3.89 -2.18
N ALA A 127 -1.70 4.78 -2.58
CA ALA A 127 -0.27 4.57 -2.46
C ALA A 127 0.16 4.32 -1.00
N THR A 128 -0.40 5.07 -0.05
CA THR A 128 -0.08 4.93 1.38
C THR A 128 -0.60 3.62 1.96
N LEU A 129 -1.84 3.24 1.63
CA LEU A 129 -2.43 1.97 2.06
C LEU A 129 -1.68 0.77 1.47
N VAL A 130 -1.39 0.80 0.16
CA VAL A 130 -0.64 -0.26 -0.52
C VAL A 130 0.77 -0.36 0.02
N ALA A 131 1.48 0.76 0.20
CA ALA A 131 2.83 0.76 0.78
C ALA A 131 2.83 0.10 2.18
N THR A 132 1.86 0.46 3.02
CA THR A 132 1.73 -0.12 4.36
C THR A 132 1.47 -1.63 4.28
N LEU A 133 0.55 -2.07 3.42
CA LEU A 133 0.23 -3.50 3.26
C LEU A 133 1.40 -4.31 2.70
N ILE A 134 2.14 -3.77 1.72
CA ILE A 134 3.35 -4.41 1.17
C ILE A 134 4.39 -4.61 2.28
N ILE A 135 4.74 -3.53 2.99
CA ILE A 135 5.74 -3.62 4.04
C ILE A 135 5.30 -4.58 5.15
N LYS A 136 4.01 -4.58 5.51
CA LYS A 136 3.44 -5.50 6.49
C LYS A 136 3.57 -6.96 6.06
N LYS A 137 3.27 -7.28 4.81
CA LYS A 137 3.43 -8.63 4.27
C LYS A 137 4.89 -9.08 4.25
N ILE A 138 5.82 -8.23 3.81
CA ILE A 138 7.24 -8.61 3.75
C ILE A 138 7.93 -8.59 5.12
N ALA A 139 7.37 -7.93 6.13
CA ALA A 139 7.87 -8.00 7.51
C ALA A 139 7.83 -9.43 8.07
N ASN A 140 6.97 -10.29 7.50
CA ASN A 140 6.92 -11.71 7.82
C ASN A 140 8.03 -12.54 7.14
N TYR A 141 8.82 -11.95 6.24
CA TYR A 141 9.93 -12.62 5.56
C TYR A 141 11.25 -12.41 6.31
N SER A 142 12.19 -13.35 6.13
CA SER A 142 13.55 -13.16 6.62
C SER A 142 14.23 -11.98 5.91
N ALA A 143 14.85 -11.09 6.70
CA ALA A 143 15.48 -9.87 6.19
C ALA A 143 16.52 -10.13 5.08
N THR A 144 17.26 -11.24 5.16
CA THR A 144 18.29 -11.62 4.17
C THR A 144 17.73 -12.19 2.87
N ALA A 145 16.42 -12.44 2.78
CA ALA A 145 15.78 -13.05 1.61
C ALA A 145 14.42 -12.41 1.27
N ILE A 146 14.21 -11.13 1.61
CA ILE A 146 12.94 -10.41 1.36
C ILE A 146 12.52 -10.55 -0.11
N CYS A 147 13.41 -10.23 -1.06
CA CYS A 147 13.09 -10.26 -2.48
C CYS A 147 12.82 -11.68 -3.01
N ASP A 148 13.55 -12.69 -2.54
CA ASP A 148 13.34 -14.07 -2.96
C ASP A 148 12.03 -14.65 -2.42
N ASN A 149 11.74 -14.39 -1.15
CA ASN A 149 10.48 -14.80 -0.52
C ASN A 149 9.28 -14.05 -1.11
N TRP A 150 9.42 -12.75 -1.36
CA TRP A 150 8.37 -11.96 -1.99
C TRP A 150 8.04 -12.49 -3.39
N LYS A 151 9.06 -12.78 -4.21
CA LYS A 151 8.86 -13.36 -5.55
C LYS A 151 8.05 -14.66 -5.53
N GLN A 152 8.26 -15.52 -4.54
CA GLN A 152 7.54 -16.80 -4.42
C GLN A 152 6.07 -16.63 -4.05
N ASN A 153 5.71 -15.50 -3.42
CA ASN A 153 4.37 -15.18 -2.96
C ASN A 153 3.64 -14.17 -3.86
N LEU A 154 4.23 -13.77 -4.99
CA LEU A 154 3.53 -12.96 -5.98
C LEU A 154 2.35 -13.75 -6.59
N PRO A 155 1.25 -13.07 -6.95
CA PRO A 155 0.19 -13.67 -7.74
C PRO A 155 0.78 -14.31 -9.00
N LYS A 156 0.43 -15.57 -9.26
CA LYS A 156 0.88 -16.22 -10.50
C LYS A 156 0.19 -15.55 -11.68
N PRO A 157 0.90 -15.21 -12.77
CA PRO A 157 0.25 -14.73 -13.96
C PRO A 157 -0.73 -15.81 -14.43
N THR A 158 -2.01 -15.45 -14.49
CA THR A 158 -3.04 -16.27 -15.15
C THR A 158 -2.61 -16.42 -16.60
N SER A 159 -2.16 -17.62 -16.98
CA SER A 159 -1.78 -17.95 -18.36
C SER A 159 -2.99 -18.04 -19.28
#